data_AF-A0A957DK29-F1
#
_entry.id   AF-A0A957DK29-F1
#
_cell.length_a   1.000
_cell.length_b   1.000
_cell.length_c   1.000
_cell.angle_alpha   90.00
_cell.angle_beta   90.00
_cell.angle_gamma   90.00
#
_symmetry.space_group_name_H-M   'P 1'
#
loop_
_entity.id
_entity.type
_entity.pdbx_description
1 polymer ?
#
loop_
_entity_poly.entity_id
_entity_poly.type
_entity_poly.pdbx_seq_one_letter_code
_entity_poly.pdbx_strand_id
1 'polypeptide(L)'
;MTVLTLPLWHLILAICGLFSLLLGTAHFFFPVLLDFEQAIPREGAPLRPFRLGPIRYRTLRQDVHGIAWVMNHAASYILVSIGVMDLLASRWLAAPWGRWLALWLAGWWFLRAGSQLYLGRRRGDWLVLAGFALLGIIHLGAALLAR
;
A
#
# COMPACT_ATOMS: atom_id res chain seq x y z
N MET A 1 -8.46 -24.46 -22.49
CA MET A 1 -7.26 -23.79 -21.92
C MET A 1 -7.47 -23.30 -20.48
N THR A 2 -8.37 -23.90 -19.70
CA THR A 2 -8.83 -23.38 -18.39
C THR A 2 -8.32 -24.14 -17.16
N VAL A 3 -7.71 -25.31 -17.32
CA VAL A 3 -7.35 -26.19 -16.18
C VAL A 3 -6.01 -25.81 -15.52
N LEU A 4 -5.12 -25.12 -16.24
CA LEU A 4 -3.77 -24.76 -15.76
C LEU A 4 -3.65 -23.32 -15.25
N THR A 5 -4.64 -22.45 -15.48
CA THR A 5 -4.59 -21.02 -15.14
C THR A 5 -4.79 -20.79 -13.65
N LEU A 6 -5.78 -21.44 -13.04
CA LEU A 6 -6.11 -21.25 -11.63
C LEU A 6 -4.96 -21.64 -10.69
N PRO A 7 -4.33 -22.83 -10.78
CA PRO A 7 -3.24 -23.19 -9.86
C PRO A 7 -2.06 -22.21 -9.93
N LEU A 8 -1.74 -21.71 -11.13
CA LEU A 8 -0.70 -20.71 -11.34
C LEU A 8 -1.04 -19.38 -10.64
N TRP A 9 -2.28 -18.88 -10.81
CA TRP A 9 -2.70 -17.64 -10.16
C TRP A 9 -2.69 -17.74 -8.63
N HIS A 10 -3.07 -18.88 -8.05
CA HIS A 10 -2.97 -19.10 -6.61
C HIS A 10 -1.52 -19.01 -6.12
N LEU A 11 -0.57 -19.61 -6.83
CA LEU A 11 0.84 -19.54 -6.48
C LEU A 11 1.37 -18.10 -6.58
N ILE A 12 1.07 -17.42 -7.68
CA ILE A 12 1.50 -16.02 -7.91
C ILE A 12 0.93 -15.11 -6.82
N LEU A 13 -0.36 -15.23 -6.52
CA LEU A 13 -1.00 -14.44 -5.46
C LEU A 13 -0.45 -14.81 -4.09
N ALA A 14 -0.17 -16.09 -3.80
CA ALA A 14 0.46 -16.47 -2.53
C ALA A 14 1.84 -15.80 -2.33
N ILE A 15 2.65 -15.69 -3.39
CA ILE A 15 3.93 -14.98 -3.36
C ILE A 15 3.72 -13.48 -3.12
N CYS A 16 2.78 -12.87 -3.84
CA CYS A 16 2.42 -11.45 -3.66
C CYS A 16 1.91 -11.18 -2.23
N GLY A 17 1.09 -12.10 -1.71
CA GLY A 17 0.49 -12.01 -0.40
C GLY A 17 1.52 -12.11 0.71
N LEU A 18 2.44 -13.07 0.62
CA LEU A 18 3.57 -13.17 1.56
C LEU A 18 4.43 -11.91 1.54
N PHE A 19 4.76 -11.39 0.35
CA PHE A 19 5.48 -10.15 0.21
C PHE A 19 4.74 -8.97 0.85
N SER A 20 3.44 -8.80 0.57
CA SER A 20 2.64 -7.69 1.10
C SER A 20 2.46 -7.79 2.62
N LEU A 21 2.31 -9.00 3.15
CA LEU A 21 2.21 -9.26 4.59
C LEU A 21 3.51 -8.87 5.31
N LEU A 22 4.66 -9.31 4.79
CA LEU A 22 5.97 -8.98 5.34
C LEU A 22 6.25 -7.49 5.24
N LEU A 23 5.99 -6.88 4.08
CA LEU A 23 6.15 -5.45 3.87
C LEU A 23 5.24 -4.66 4.82
N GLY A 24 3.95 -5.00 4.91
CA GLY A 24 3.00 -4.33 5.79
C GLY A 24 3.36 -4.45 7.26
N THR A 25 3.84 -5.62 7.69
CA THR A 25 4.32 -5.85 9.06
C THR A 25 5.55 -5.00 9.35
N ALA A 26 6.54 -4.98 8.47
CA ALA A 26 7.71 -4.12 8.61
C ALA A 26 7.32 -2.63 8.62
N HIS A 27 6.33 -2.25 7.82
CA HIS A 27 5.85 -0.88 7.70
C HIS A 27 5.27 -0.32 9.01
N PHE A 28 4.72 -1.16 9.90
CA PHE A 28 4.33 -0.72 11.25
C PHE A 28 5.51 -0.13 12.03
N PHE A 29 6.72 -0.64 11.80
CA PHE A 29 7.93 -0.23 12.52
C PHE A 29 8.76 0.81 11.77
N PHE A 30 8.43 1.15 10.51
CA PHE A 30 9.17 2.14 9.73
C PHE A 30 9.30 3.51 10.39
N PRO A 31 8.31 4.05 11.12
CA PRO A 31 8.51 5.31 11.84
C PRO A 31 9.69 5.26 12.81
N VAL A 32 9.92 4.10 13.43
CA VAL A 32 11.05 3.89 14.34
C VAL A 32 12.32 3.60 13.54
N LEU A 33 12.27 2.67 12.59
CA LEU A 33 13.43 2.23 11.80
C LEU A 33 14.02 3.34 10.91
N LEU A 34 13.21 4.32 10.50
CA LEU A 34 13.61 5.45 9.67
C LEU A 34 13.70 6.76 10.46
N ASP A 35 13.70 6.69 11.79
CA ASP A 35 13.91 7.84 12.67
C ASP A 35 12.96 9.03 12.39
N PHE A 36 11.65 8.73 12.31
CA PHE A 36 10.62 9.75 12.08
C PHE A 36 10.57 10.78 13.21
N GLU A 37 11.04 10.44 14.41
CA GLU A 37 11.09 11.37 15.53
C GLU A 37 12.01 12.55 15.24
N GLN A 38 13.20 12.31 14.68
CA GLN A 38 14.10 13.38 14.27
C GLN A 38 13.61 14.10 13.00
N ALA A 39 13.01 13.37 12.05
CA ALA A 39 12.52 13.96 10.80
C ALA A 39 11.26 14.84 10.99
N ILE A 40 10.39 14.48 11.93
CA ILE A 40 9.11 15.14 12.24
C ILE A 40 9.04 15.37 13.76
N PRO A 41 9.79 16.35 14.29
CA PRO A 41 9.86 16.57 15.72
C PRO A 41 8.53 17.10 16.26
N ARG A 42 8.19 16.67 17.49
CA ARG A 42 6.94 17.05 18.18
C ARG A 42 6.92 18.51 18.62
N GLU A 43 8.10 19.12 18.76
CA GLU A 43 8.30 20.50 19.21
C GLU A 43 9.17 21.29 18.22
N GLY A 44 9.16 22.62 18.34
CA GLY A 44 9.95 23.53 17.50
C GLY A 44 9.15 24.71 16.94
N ALA A 45 9.71 25.36 15.92
CA ALA A 45 9.14 26.59 15.34
C ALA A 45 7.68 26.39 14.87
N PRO A 46 6.79 27.39 15.02
CA PRO A 46 5.39 27.27 14.62
C PRO A 46 5.21 26.89 13.14
N LEU A 47 4.22 26.05 12.85
CA LEU A 47 3.83 25.69 11.49
C LEU A 47 2.80 26.68 10.92
N ARG A 48 2.63 26.67 9.59
CA ARG A 48 1.56 27.42 8.94
C ARG A 48 0.20 26.88 9.41
N PRO A 49 -0.75 27.74 9.77
CA PRO A 49 -2.08 27.29 10.20
C PRO A 49 -2.82 26.63 9.05
N PHE A 50 -3.57 25.58 9.37
CA PHE A 50 -4.48 24.93 8.44
C PHE A 50 -5.62 25.88 8.08
N ARG A 51 -5.98 25.90 6.79
CA ARG A 51 -7.08 26.70 6.26
C ARG A 51 -7.85 25.86 5.26
N LEU A 52 -9.11 25.56 5.55
CA LEU A 52 -10.04 24.90 4.64
C LEU A 52 -11.38 25.64 4.67
N GLY A 53 -11.55 26.56 3.72
CA GLY A 53 -12.72 27.44 3.66
C GLY A 53 -12.90 28.22 4.97
N PRO A 54 -14.04 28.08 5.69
CA PRO A 54 -14.28 28.77 6.96
C PRO A 54 -13.51 28.17 8.15
N ILE A 55 -12.93 26.96 8.01
CA ILE A 55 -12.22 26.28 9.09
C ILE A 55 -10.77 26.78 9.11
N ARG A 56 -10.38 27.39 10.23
CA ARG A 56 -9.00 27.81 10.49
C ARG A 56 -8.59 27.38 11.89
N TYR A 57 -7.52 26.60 11.98
CA TYR A 57 -6.92 26.24 13.27
C TYR A 57 -5.40 26.31 13.20
N ARG A 58 -4.80 26.47 14.38
CA ARG A 58 -3.34 26.46 14.52
C ARG A 58 -2.86 25.02 14.37
N THR A 59 -2.07 24.74 13.34
CA THR A 59 -1.42 23.45 13.16
C THR A 59 -0.30 23.32 14.18
N LEU A 60 -0.37 22.31 15.05
CA LEU A 60 0.70 21.96 15.97
C LEU A 60 1.64 20.93 15.32
N ARG A 61 2.90 20.91 15.76
CA ARG A 61 3.86 19.90 15.30
C ARG A 61 3.47 18.49 15.72
N GLN A 62 2.93 18.37 16.93
CA GLN A 62 2.33 17.13 17.41
C GLN A 62 1.22 16.60 16.49
N ASP A 63 0.43 17.48 15.87
CA ASP A 63 -0.62 17.06 14.91
C ASP A 63 0.01 16.40 13.68
N VAL A 64 1.05 17.02 13.11
CA VAL A 64 1.75 16.47 11.93
C VAL A 64 2.45 15.16 12.26
N HIS A 65 3.10 15.08 13.42
CA HIS A 65 3.70 13.84 13.91
C HIS A 65 2.65 12.74 14.07
N GLY A 66 1.53 13.05 14.73
CA GLY A 66 0.42 12.12 14.91
C GLY A 66 -0.17 11.65 13.58
N ILE A 67 -0.41 12.56 12.63
CA ILE A 67 -0.91 12.22 11.29
C ILE A 67 0.07 11.30 10.57
N ALA A 68 1.37 11.56 10.61
CA ALA A 68 2.36 10.70 9.97
C ALA A 68 2.31 9.26 10.51
N TRP A 69 2.19 9.10 11.84
CA TRP A 69 2.03 7.80 12.49
C TRP A 69 0.71 7.11 12.11
N VAL A 70 -0.42 7.83 12.15
CA VAL A 70 -1.73 7.27 11.78
C VAL A 70 -1.76 6.85 10.31
N MET A 71 -1.23 7.67 9.41
CA MET A 71 -1.13 7.34 7.98
C MET A 71 -0.21 6.14 7.74
N ASN A 72 0.91 6.05 8.46
CA ASN A 72 1.78 4.88 8.43
C ASN A 72 1.03 3.59 8.83
N HIS A 73 0.29 3.62 9.95
CA HIS A 73 -0.49 2.47 10.40
C HIS A 73 -1.64 2.13 9.46
N ALA A 74 -2.33 3.13 8.91
CA ALA A 74 -3.39 2.90 7.92
C ALA A 74 -2.84 2.21 6.67
N ALA A 75 -1.72 2.69 6.12
CA ALA A 75 -1.05 2.06 4.99
C ALA A 75 -0.57 0.63 5.33
N SER A 76 -0.01 0.44 6.54
CA SER A 76 0.45 -0.86 7.03
C SER A 76 -0.70 -1.86 7.16
N TYR A 77 -1.83 -1.44 7.72
CA TYR A 77 -3.02 -2.26 7.86
C TYR A 77 -3.59 -2.68 6.51
N ILE A 78 -3.63 -1.78 5.53
CA ILE A 78 -4.04 -2.12 4.16
C ILE A 78 -3.07 -3.15 3.56
N LEU A 79 -1.75 -2.97 3.68
CA LEU A 79 -0.78 -3.93 3.14
C LEU A 79 -0.90 -5.32 3.77
N VAL A 80 -1.10 -5.40 5.09
CA VAL A 80 -1.35 -6.67 5.78
C VAL A 80 -2.66 -7.29 5.29
N SER A 81 -3.72 -6.48 5.15
CA SER A 81 -5.01 -6.94 4.66
C SER A 81 -4.92 -7.49 3.23
N ILE A 82 -4.21 -6.82 2.33
CA ILE A 82 -3.93 -7.31 0.98
C ILE A 82 -3.16 -8.63 1.06
N GLY A 83 -2.13 -8.70 1.91
CA GLY A 83 -1.36 -9.92 2.13
C GLY A 83 -2.22 -11.11 2.53
N VAL A 84 -3.13 -10.91 3.50
CA VAL A 84 -4.09 -11.93 3.93
C VAL A 84 -5.05 -12.30 2.81
N MET A 85 -5.59 -11.32 2.07
CA MET A 85 -6.50 -11.59 0.96
C MET A 85 -5.80 -12.41 -0.13
N ASP A 86 -4.60 -12.04 -0.56
CA ASP A 86 -3.85 -12.77 -1.57
C ASP A 86 -3.52 -14.22 -1.16
N LEU A 87 -3.16 -14.44 0.11
CA LEU A 87 -2.96 -15.79 0.67
C LEU A 87 -4.25 -16.61 0.69
N LEU A 88 -5.41 -15.95 0.80
CA LEU A 88 -6.73 -16.56 0.76
C LEU A 88 -7.34 -16.56 -0.66
N ALA A 89 -6.55 -16.37 -1.72
CA ALA A 89 -7.03 -16.37 -3.11
C ALA A 89 -7.92 -17.58 -3.45
N SER A 90 -7.61 -18.75 -2.89
CA SER A 90 -8.41 -19.99 -3.09
C SER A 90 -9.86 -19.88 -2.63
N ARG A 91 -10.17 -18.92 -1.77
CA ARG A 91 -11.52 -18.69 -1.22
C ARG A 91 -12.32 -17.66 -2.01
N TRP A 92 -11.68 -16.81 -2.80
CA TRP A 92 -12.37 -15.68 -3.43
C TRP A 92 -12.09 -15.49 -4.91
N LEU A 93 -10.99 -16.00 -5.44
CA LEU A 93 -10.58 -15.72 -6.83
C LEU A 93 -11.63 -16.20 -7.83
N ALA A 94 -12.21 -17.38 -7.59
CA ALA A 94 -13.29 -17.96 -8.39
C ALA A 94 -14.70 -17.45 -8.00
N ALA A 95 -14.82 -16.62 -6.96
CA ALA A 95 -16.12 -16.09 -6.55
C ALA A 95 -16.61 -15.02 -7.54
N PRO A 96 -17.94 -14.79 -7.66
CA PRO A 96 -18.48 -13.78 -8.58
C PRO A 96 -17.93 -12.36 -8.38
N TRP A 97 -17.54 -12.05 -7.14
CA TRP A 97 -16.94 -10.77 -6.76
C TRP A 97 -15.40 -10.74 -6.82
N GLY A 98 -14.75 -11.89 -7.04
CA GLY A 98 -13.30 -12.01 -7.00
C GLY A 98 -12.60 -11.15 -8.05
N ARG A 99 -13.18 -11.04 -9.25
CA ARG A 99 -12.70 -10.12 -10.30
C ARG A 99 -12.67 -8.67 -9.83
N TRP A 100 -13.72 -8.21 -9.15
CA TRP A 100 -13.83 -6.83 -8.68
C TRP A 100 -12.84 -6.55 -7.56
N LEU A 101 -12.65 -7.51 -6.65
CA LEU A 101 -11.60 -7.40 -5.65
C LEU A 101 -10.22 -7.32 -6.30
N ALA A 102 -9.89 -8.20 -7.25
CA ALA A 102 -8.60 -8.17 -7.95
C ALA A 102 -8.36 -6.84 -8.68
N LEU A 103 -9.39 -6.25 -9.31
CA LEU A 103 -9.29 -4.91 -9.90
C LEU A 103 -9.07 -3.82 -8.85
N TRP A 104 -9.75 -3.90 -7.70
CA TRP A 104 -9.56 -2.96 -6.60
C TRP A 104 -8.12 -3.01 -6.05
N LEU A 105 -7.59 -4.22 -5.85
CA LEU A 105 -6.22 -4.44 -5.44
C LEU A 105 -5.21 -3.92 -6.48
N ALA A 106 -5.47 -4.16 -7.77
CA ALA A 106 -4.66 -3.61 -8.85
C ALA A 106 -4.64 -2.07 -8.81
N GLY A 107 -5.81 -1.44 -8.65
CA GLY A 107 -5.95 0.01 -8.54
C GLY A 107 -5.15 0.59 -7.37
N TRP A 108 -5.20 -0.07 -6.21
CA TRP A 108 -4.39 0.32 -5.05
C TRP A 108 -2.89 0.28 -5.33
N TRP A 109 -2.40 -0.81 -5.94
CA TRP A 109 -0.98 -0.94 -6.28
C TRP A 109 -0.52 0.09 -7.31
N PHE A 110 -1.35 0.39 -8.32
CA PHE A 110 -1.04 1.44 -9.29
C PHE A 110 -1.06 2.84 -8.66
N LEU A 111 -2.00 3.13 -7.75
CA LEU A 111 -2.00 4.39 -7.01
C LEU A 111 -0.71 4.56 -6.21
N ARG A 112 -0.23 3.49 -5.57
CA ARG A 112 1.07 3.50 -4.87
C ARG A 112 2.25 3.70 -5.80
N ALA A 113 2.27 3.01 -6.95
CA ALA A 113 3.31 3.17 -7.96
C ALA A 113 3.35 4.61 -8.51
N GLY A 114 2.19 5.18 -8.84
CA GLY A 114 2.06 6.57 -9.29
C GLY A 114 2.51 7.56 -8.23
N SER A 115 2.21 7.31 -6.96
CA SER A 115 2.63 8.17 -5.85
C SER A 115 4.16 8.23 -5.69
N GLN A 116 4.89 7.16 -6.06
CA GLN A 116 6.37 7.17 -6.02
C GLN A 116 6.97 8.21 -6.97
N LEU A 117 6.31 8.51 -8.09
CA LEU A 117 6.78 9.53 -9.03
C LEU A 117 6.81 10.95 -8.42
N TYR A 118 6.00 11.18 -7.38
CA TYR A 118 5.93 12.46 -6.67
C TYR A 118 6.91 12.54 -5.48
N LEU A 119 7.17 11.41 -4.81
CA LEU A 119 7.86 11.38 -3.51
C LEU A 119 9.38 11.27 -3.60
N GLY A 120 9.95 10.75 -4.69
CA GLY A 120 11.39 10.56 -4.80
C GLY A 120 11.87 10.17 -6.19
N ARG A 121 13.16 10.40 -6.46
CA ARG A 121 13.81 10.08 -7.75
C ARG A 121 15.15 9.34 -7.59
N ARG A 122 15.43 8.80 -6.40
CA ARG A 122 16.64 8.01 -6.18
C ARG A 122 16.50 6.66 -6.89
N ARG A 123 17.63 6.00 -7.18
CA ARG A 123 17.64 4.68 -7.84
C ARG A 123 16.74 3.66 -7.14
N GLY A 124 16.73 3.66 -5.80
CA GLY A 124 15.85 2.79 -5.01
C GLY A 124 14.36 3.07 -5.19
N ASP A 125 13.98 4.34 -5.34
CA ASP A 125 12.58 4.74 -5.50
C ASP A 125 12.00 4.20 -6.83
N TRP A 126 12.84 4.08 -7.87
CA TRP A 126 12.46 3.44 -9.14
C TRP A 126 12.20 1.94 -9.01
N LEU A 127 12.99 1.23 -8.19
CA LEU A 127 12.75 -0.20 -7.92
C LEU A 127 11.43 -0.40 -7.17
N VAL A 128 11.14 0.48 -6.20
CA VAL A 128 9.86 0.46 -5.46
C VAL A 128 8.69 0.72 -6.40
N LEU A 129 8.81 1.72 -7.28
CA LEU A 129 7.80 1.99 -8.31
C LEU A 129 7.57 0.77 -9.20
N ALA A 130 8.63 0.19 -9.76
CA ALA A 130 8.55 -0.96 -10.64
C ALA A 130 7.91 -2.16 -9.92
N GLY A 131 8.28 -2.39 -8.66
CA GLY A 131 7.67 -3.43 -7.83
C GLY A 131 6.17 -3.22 -7.61
N PHE A 132 5.73 -2.02 -7.27
CA PHE A 132 4.30 -1.71 -7.11
C PHE A 132 3.54 -1.78 -8.44
N ALA A 133 4.14 -1.32 -9.53
CA ALA A 133 3.53 -1.45 -10.86
C ALA A 133 3.37 -2.92 -11.26
N LEU A 134 4.38 -3.76 -10.99
CA LEU A 134 4.32 -5.21 -11.23
C LEU A 134 3.21 -5.87 -10.42
N LEU A 135 3.08 -5.55 -9.13
CA LEU A 135 1.97 -6.03 -8.30
C LEU A 135 0.62 -5.63 -8.89
N GLY A 136 0.48 -4.37 -9.35
CA GLY A 136 -0.72 -3.91 -10.04
C GLY A 136 -1.03 -4.72 -11.30
N ILE A 137 -0.02 -4.99 -12.14
CA ILE A 137 -0.16 -5.81 -13.35
C ILE A 137 -0.55 -7.25 -13.02
N ILE A 138 0.03 -7.85 -11.99
CA ILE A 138 -0.32 -9.21 -11.55
C ILE A 138 -1.79 -9.28 -11.14
N HIS A 139 -2.26 -8.35 -10.33
CA HIS A 139 -3.66 -8.32 -9.89
C HIS A 139 -4.63 -8.02 -11.04
N LEU A 140 -4.23 -7.15 -11.98
CA LEU A 140 -4.99 -6.92 -13.21
C LEU A 140 -5.06 -8.20 -14.07
N GLY A 141 -3.94 -8.91 -14.21
CA GLY A 141 -3.88 -10.20 -14.88
C GLY A 141 -4.81 -11.23 -14.23
N ALA A 142 -4.79 -11.33 -12.89
CA ALA A 142 -5.70 -12.20 -12.15
C ALA A 142 -7.18 -11.83 -12.44
N ALA A 143 -7.53 -10.54 -12.43
CA ALA A 143 -8.88 -10.09 -12.73
C ALA A 143 -9.36 -10.43 -14.16
N LEU A 144 -8.44 -10.44 -15.13
CA LEU A 144 -8.76 -10.64 -16.54
C LEU A 144 -8.67 -12.10 -16.97
N LEU A 145 -7.76 -12.88 -16.36
CA LEU A 145 -7.30 -14.17 -16.87
C LEU A 145 -7.51 -15.34 -15.90
N ALA A 146 -7.82 -15.10 -14.61
CA ALA A 146 -8.04 -16.17 -13.63
C ALA A 146 -9.46 -16.75 -13.70
N ARG A 147 -9.85 -17.24 -14.88
CA ARG A 147 -11.11 -17.93 -15.13
C ARG A 147 -10.89 -19.39 -15.54
#